data_AF-A0A0C5CL17-F1
#
_entry.id   AF-A0A0C5CL17-F1
#
_cell.length_a   1.000
_cell.length_b   1.000
_cell.length_c   1.000
_cell.angle_alpha   90.00
_cell.angle_beta   90.00
_cell.angle_gamma   90.00
#
_symmetry.space_group_name_H-M   'P 1'
#
loop_
_entity.id
_entity.type
_entity.pdbx_description
1 polymer ?
#
loop_
_entity_poly.entity_id
_entity_poly.type
_entity_poly.pdbx_seq_one_letter_code
_entity_poly.pdbx_strand_id
1 'polypeptide(L)' 'ADDPGTYRWMAPEMIKRKHHGRKVDVYGFGLILWEFVAGTIPYEDMTPIQAAFAVVNK' A
#
# COMPACT_ATOMS: atom_id res chain seq x y z
N ALA A 1 -17.79 7.43 -5.93
CA ALA A 1 -16.33 7.34 -6.09
C ALA A 1 -15.80 6.71 -4.82
N ASP A 2 -15.76 5.38 -4.80
CA ASP A 2 -15.35 4.56 -3.66
C ASP A 2 -13.87 4.22 -3.88
N ASP A 3 -13.00 5.23 -3.70
CA ASP A 3 -11.55 5.04 -3.74
C ASP A 3 -11.06 5.08 -2.29
N PRO A 4 -10.96 3.92 -1.60
CA PRO A 4 -10.62 3.85 -0.17
C PRO A 4 -9.15 4.20 0.13
N GLY A 5 -8.39 4.70 -0.84
CA GLY A 5 -7.01 5.16 -0.69
C GLY A 5 -6.23 5.04 -1.99
N THR A 6 -4.98 5.52 -2.00
CA THR A 6 -4.08 5.31 -3.14
C THR A 6 -3.51 3.88 -3.07
N TYR A 7 -3.91 3.02 -4.01
CA TYR A 7 -3.60 1.58 -4.06
C TYR A 7 -2.15 1.19 -3.72
N ARG A 8 -1.19 2.07 -4.02
CA ARG A 8 0.25 1.86 -3.79
C ARG A 8 0.66 1.83 -2.31
N TRP A 9 -0.09 2.47 -1.41
CA TRP A 9 0.18 2.47 0.04
C TRP A 9 -0.79 1.57 0.84
N MET A 10 -1.71 0.88 0.16
CA MET A 10 -2.69 0.04 0.82
C MET A 10 -2.08 -1.28 1.30
N ALA A 11 -2.46 -1.68 2.51
CA ALA A 11 -2.10 -2.98 3.05
C ALA A 11 -2.76 -4.12 2.23
N PRO A 12 -2.09 -5.28 2.08
CA PRO A 12 -2.60 -6.39 1.28
C PRO A 12 -3.95 -6.94 1.78
N GLU A 13 -4.22 -6.86 3.09
CA GLU A 13 -5.51 -7.22 3.69
C GLU A 13 -6.64 -6.24 3.36
N MET A 14 -6.35 -4.95 3.18
CA MET A 14 -7.33 -3.97 2.70
C MET A 14 -7.68 -4.24 1.25
N ILE A 15 -6.67 -4.55 0.42
CA ILE A 15 -6.85 -4.86 -1.01
C ILE A 15 -7.71 -6.13 -1.18
N LYS A 16 -7.48 -7.15 -0.32
CA LYS A 16 -8.28 -8.39 -0.30
C LYS A 16 -9.69 -8.21 0.31
N ARG A 17 -10.10 -6.98 0.66
CA ARG A 17 -11.36 -6.66 1.35
C ARG A 17 -11.63 -7.54 2.57
N LYS A 18 -10.57 -7.97 3.26
CA LYS A 18 -10.69 -8.71 4.52
C LYS A 18 -10.99 -7.73 5.65
N HIS A 19 -11.40 -8.25 6.80
CA HIS A 19 -11.59 -7.44 7.98
C HIS A 19 -10.26 -6.76 8.34
N HIS A 20 -10.20 -5.45 8.13
CA HIS A 20 -9.06 -4.61 8.41
C HIS A 20 -9.38 -3.74 9.62
N GLY A 21 -8.34 -3.46 10.40
CA GLY A 21 -8.39 -2.54 11.52
C GLY A 21 -7.06 -1.80 11.60
N ARG A 22 -6.71 -1.28 12.77
CA ARG A 22 -5.56 -0.38 12.99
C ARG A 22 -4.19 -0.85 12.45
N LYS A 23 -4.02 -2.15 12.15
CA LYS A 23 -2.80 -2.69 11.53
C LYS A 23 -2.53 -2.14 10.12
N VAL A 24 -3.59 -1.77 9.39
CA VAL A 24 -3.44 -1.27 8.03
C VAL A 24 -2.87 0.15 7.98
N ASP A 25 -3.19 0.96 9.00
CA ASP A 25 -2.60 2.28 9.19
C ASP A 25 -1.11 2.18 9.53
N VAL A 26 -0.71 1.16 10.30
CA VAL A 26 0.71 0.89 10.62
C VAL A 26 1.49 0.52 9.36
N TYR A 27 0.90 -0.28 8.47
CA TYR A 27 1.50 -0.62 7.18
C TYR A 27 1.71 0.62 6.30
N GLY A 28 0.66 1.44 6.13
CA GLY A 28 0.74 2.69 5.37
C GLY A 28 1.77 3.66 5.94
N PHE A 29 1.80 3.83 7.27
CA PHE A 29 2.80 4.66 7.95
C PHE A 29 4.24 4.14 7.74
N GLY A 30 4.43 2.81 7.76
CA GLY A 30 5.72 2.20 7.47
C GLY A 30 6.22 2.47 6.06
N LEU A 31 5.33 2.45 5.07
CA LEU A 31 5.66 2.82 3.69
C LEU A 31 6.04 4.29 3.54
N ILE A 32 5.34 5.19 4.24
CA ILE A 32 5.69 6.62 4.26
C ILE A 32 7.05 6.84 4.91
N LEU A 33 7.34 6.17 6.03
CA LEU A 33 8.66 6.24 6.66
C LEU A 33 9.76 5.70 5.74
N TRP A 34 9.50 4.58 5.06
CA TRP A 34 10.41 4.03 4.07
C TRP A 34 10.63 5.00 2.90
N GLU A 35 9.58 5.66 2.40
CA GLU A 35 9.66 6.66 1.33
C GLU A 35 10.55 7.84 1.72
N PHE A 36 10.44 8.32 2.98
CA PHE A 36 11.34 9.37 3.48
C PHE A 36 12.81 8.93 3.53
N VAL A 37 13.09 7.67 3.83
CA VAL A 37 14.46 7.15 3.92
C VAL A 37 15.03 6.82 2.53
N ALA A 38 14.22 6.22 1.66
CA ALA A 38 14.60 5.83 0.31
C ALA A 38 14.71 7.04 -0.63
N GLY A 39 13.94 8.10 -0.37
CA GLY A 39 13.83 9.27 -1.24
C GLY A 39 13.14 8.98 -2.58
N THR A 40 12.48 7.82 -2.68
CA THR A 40 11.77 7.36 -3.88
C THR A 40 10.40 6.84 -3.51
N ILE A 41 9.48 6.91 -4.47
CA ILE A 41 8.11 6.48 -4.25
C ILE A 41 8.08 4.94 -4.21
N PRO A 42 7.33 4.31 -3.28
CA PRO A 42 7.21 2.86 -3.24
C PRO A 42 6.71 2.30 -4.57
N TYR A 43 7.43 1.34 -5.14
CA TYR A 43 7.07 0.74 -6.44
C TYR A 43 6.94 1.78 -7.56
N GLU A 44 7.90 2.72 -7.65
CA GLU A 44 7.91 3.80 -8.64
C GLU A 44 7.73 3.29 -10.08
N ASP A 45 8.40 2.19 -10.44
CA ASP A 45 8.36 1.57 -11.77
C ASP A 45 7.06 0.81 -12.10
N MET A 46 6.12 0.72 -11.15
CA MET A 46 4.89 -0.05 -11.30
C MET A 46 3.67 0.85 -11.27
N THR A 47 2.64 0.57 -12.05
CA THR A 47 1.35 1.24 -11.87
C THR A 47 0.79 0.96 -10.46
N PRO A 48 -0.06 1.83 -9.87
CA PRO A 48 -0.61 1.63 -8.54
C PRO A 48 -1.30 0.26 -8.35
N ILE A 49 -1.94 -0.24 -9.41
CA ILE A 49 -2.59 -1.54 -9.43
C ILE A 49 -1.55 -2.67 -9.42
N GLN A 50 -0.50 -2.57 -10.25
CA GLN A 50 0.59 -3.56 -10.26
C GLN A 50 1.31 -3.62 -8.92
N ALA A 51 1.58 -2.46 -8.30
CA ALA A 51 2.14 -2.38 -6.96
C ALA A 51 1.24 -3.13 -5.95
N ALA A 52 -0.06 -2.82 -5.93
CA ALA A 52 -1.04 -3.48 -5.07
C ALA A 52 -1.07 -5.00 -5.27
N PHE A 53 -1.07 -5.48 -6.52
CA PHE A 53 -1.00 -6.90 -6.83
C PHE A 53 0.32 -7.54 -6.38
N ALA A 54 1.44 -6.83 -6.53
CA ALA A 54 2.75 -7.31 -6.09
C ALA A 54 2.80 -7.49 -4.57
N VAL A 55 2.21 -6.58 -3.78
CA VAL A 55 2.16 -6.73 -2.31
C VAL A 55 1.19 -7.85 -1.89
N VAL A 56 0.12 -8.06 -2.65
CA VAL A 56 -0.93 -9.05 -2.36
C VAL A 56 -0.49 -10.49 -2.62
N ASN A 57 0.38 -10.71 -3.61
CA ASN A 57 0.84 -12.01 -4.08
C ASN A 57 2.29 -12.35 -3.70
N LYS A 58 2.92 -11.52 -2.85
CA LYS A 58 4.21 -11.83 -2.23
C LYS A 58 4.02 -12.76 -1.04
#